data_AF-A0A2S5DAR3-F1
#
_entry.id   AF-A0A2S5DAR3-F1
#
_cell.length_a   1.000
_cell.length_b   1.000
_cell.length_c   1.000
_cell.angle_alpha   90.00
_cell.angle_beta   90.00
_cell.angle_gamma   90.00
#
_symmetry.space_group_name_H-M   'P 1'
#
loop_
_entity.id
_entity.type
_entity.pdbx_description
1 polymer ?
#
loop_
_entity_poly.entity_id
_entity_poly.type
_entity_poly.pdbx_seq_one_letter_code
_entity_poly.pdbx_strand_id
1 'polypeptide(L)'
;MKQFIFDKVTRRCIGCVEGVFDGYNGQGLLVDADHISPDVATDDMGGLYLSDDGVTVKQDKAAQLSQAKSGRKARVKAEAARLIEATAWKLERARERETAGWGTLAEVDAALAEREAIRRSSNAAEQALEALTDVASVQAFAWSVDVQVAAPRRLTHKQFMARFSDAEIQAMLKSFSDNSPLRTWWERFSLASDISLDDPATQTGVQALEDAGLIGKGRAAEVLGKAPAKA
;
A
#
# COMPACT_ATOMS: atom_id res chain seq x y z
N MET A 1 0.84 -34.73 -35.93
CA MET A 1 -0.55 -34.46 -35.46
C MET A 1 -0.48 -34.27 -33.96
N LYS A 2 -1.06 -33.18 -33.44
CA LYS A 2 -1.08 -32.87 -32.00
C LYS A 2 -2.47 -33.20 -31.47
N GLN A 3 -2.56 -33.89 -30.34
CA GLN A 3 -3.84 -34.21 -29.69
C GLN A 3 -3.87 -33.58 -28.30
N PHE A 4 -5.00 -32.98 -27.94
CA PHE A 4 -5.23 -32.42 -26.60
C PHE A 4 -6.02 -33.41 -25.75
N ILE A 5 -5.63 -33.56 -24.49
CA ILE A 5 -6.26 -34.45 -23.51
C ILE A 5 -7.14 -33.59 -22.60
N PHE A 6 -8.43 -33.90 -22.56
CA PHE A 6 -9.40 -33.24 -21.68
C PHE A 6 -9.83 -34.18 -20.56
N ASP A 7 -9.89 -33.67 -19.34
CA ASP A 7 -10.41 -34.42 -18.19
C ASP A 7 -11.92 -34.69 -18.37
N LYS A 8 -12.37 -35.92 -18.07
CA LYS A 8 -13.77 -36.33 -18.30
C LYS A 8 -14.77 -35.62 -17.39
N VAL A 9 -14.33 -35.16 -16.22
CA VAL A 9 -15.20 -34.58 -15.18
C VAL A 9 -15.23 -33.06 -15.32
N THR A 10 -14.07 -32.43 -15.29
CA THR A 10 -13.89 -30.98 -15.33
C THR A 10 -13.90 -30.42 -16.75
N ARG A 11 -13.76 -31.28 -17.77
CA ARG A 11 -13.68 -30.91 -19.19
C ARG A 11 -12.54 -29.96 -19.54
N ARG A 12 -11.58 -29.72 -18.63
CA ARG A 12 -10.42 -28.86 -18.87
C ARG A 12 -9.33 -29.65 -19.58
N CYS A 13 -8.58 -28.99 -20.45
CA CYS A 13 -7.39 -29.58 -21.04
C CYS A 13 -6.33 -29.81 -19.94
N ILE A 14 -5.87 -31.05 -19.82
CA ILE A 14 -4.89 -31.51 -18.82
C ILE A 14 -3.53 -31.84 -19.43
N GLY A 15 -3.41 -31.80 -20.76
CA GLY A 15 -2.15 -31.97 -21.45
C GLY A 15 -2.31 -32.08 -22.96
N CYS A 16 -1.20 -32.22 -23.66
CA CYS A 16 -1.17 -32.56 -25.07
C CYS A 16 -0.14 -33.65 -25.34
N VAL A 17 -0.35 -34.42 -26.40
CA VAL A 17 0.59 -35.40 -26.91
C VAL A 17 0.88 -35.15 -28.37
N GLU A 18 2.12 -35.46 -28.79
CA GLU A 18 2.52 -35.46 -30.19
C GLU A 18 2.38 -36.87 -30.77
N GLY A 19 1.76 -36.97 -31.94
CA GLY A 19 1.47 -38.23 -32.62
C GLY A 19 -0.02 -38.58 -32.61
N VAL A 20 -0.38 -39.65 -33.34
CA VAL A 20 -1.73 -40.21 -33.35
C VAL A 20 -1.75 -41.37 -32.36
N PHE A 21 -2.51 -41.24 -31.28
CA PHE A 21 -2.74 -42.32 -30.33
C PHE A 21 -4.11 -42.96 -30.58
N ASP A 22 -4.14 -44.07 -31.32
CA ASP A 22 -5.31 -44.93 -31.37
C ASP A 22 -5.36 -45.76 -30.08
N GLY A 23 -6.36 -45.49 -29.22
CA GLY A 23 -6.61 -46.29 -28.01
C GLY A 23 -6.05 -45.73 -26.70
N TYR A 24 -6.11 -44.42 -26.47
CA TYR A 24 -5.81 -43.85 -25.16
C TYR A 24 -6.78 -44.36 -24.08
N ASN A 25 -6.32 -45.33 -23.29
CA ASN A 25 -7.05 -45.91 -22.14
C ASN A 25 -6.92 -45.07 -20.86
N GLY A 26 -6.37 -43.86 -20.95
CA GLY A 26 -6.21 -42.95 -19.81
C GLY A 26 -7.53 -42.30 -19.39
N GLN A 27 -7.48 -41.50 -18.32
CA GLN A 27 -8.65 -40.89 -17.70
C GLN A 27 -9.27 -39.71 -18.48
N GLY A 28 -8.77 -39.40 -19.68
CA GLY A 28 -9.17 -38.24 -20.48
C GLY A 28 -9.82 -38.57 -21.84
N LEU A 29 -10.34 -37.53 -22.49
CA LEU A 29 -10.85 -37.52 -23.87
C LEU A 29 -9.81 -36.87 -24.78
N LEU A 30 -9.53 -37.48 -25.93
CA LEU A 30 -8.61 -36.93 -26.93
C LEU A 30 -9.38 -36.12 -27.97
N VAL A 31 -8.86 -34.94 -28.30
CA VAL A 31 -9.32 -34.15 -29.44
C VAL A 31 -8.12 -33.78 -30.30
N ASP A 32 -8.18 -34.11 -31.59
CA ASP A 32 -7.17 -33.72 -32.57
C ASP A 32 -7.15 -32.20 -32.73
N ALA A 33 -5.95 -31.61 -32.73
CA ALA A 33 -5.79 -30.18 -32.97
C ALA A 33 -6.40 -29.73 -34.30
N ASP A 34 -6.36 -30.59 -35.32
CA ASP A 34 -6.90 -30.30 -36.66
C ASP A 34 -8.45 -30.24 -36.69
N HIS A 35 -9.11 -30.76 -35.65
CA HIS A 35 -10.57 -30.68 -35.47
C HIS A 35 -10.99 -29.51 -34.56
N ILE A 36 -10.04 -28.78 -34.00
CA ILE A 36 -10.31 -27.58 -33.21
C ILE A 36 -10.49 -26.40 -34.18
N SER A 37 -11.51 -25.57 -33.94
CA SER A 37 -11.74 -24.37 -34.75
C SER A 37 -10.46 -23.50 -34.78
N PRO A 38 -10.05 -22.98 -35.95
CA PRO A 38 -8.86 -22.14 -36.06
C PRO A 38 -8.97 -20.84 -35.23
N ASP A 39 -10.19 -20.41 -34.87
CA ASP A 39 -10.43 -19.25 -34.01
C ASP A 39 -10.11 -19.52 -32.52
N VAL A 40 -9.89 -20.77 -32.15
CA VAL A 40 -9.52 -21.20 -30.79
C VAL A 40 -8.01 -21.31 -30.72
N ALA A 41 -7.35 -20.31 -30.13
CA ALA A 41 -5.90 -20.37 -29.97
C ALA A 41 -5.52 -21.52 -29.02
N THR A 42 -4.71 -22.46 -29.53
CA THR A 42 -4.34 -23.69 -28.83
C THR A 42 -3.00 -23.61 -28.08
N ASP A 43 -2.37 -22.43 -28.08
CA ASP A 43 -1.06 -22.20 -27.46
C ASP A 43 -1.13 -22.21 -25.92
N ASP A 44 -2.26 -21.75 -25.37
CA ASP A 44 -2.55 -21.79 -23.94
C ASP A 44 -3.51 -22.92 -23.61
N MET A 45 -2.95 -24.09 -23.31
CA MET A 45 -3.72 -25.28 -22.90
C MET A 45 -4.57 -25.05 -21.66
N GLY A 46 -4.16 -24.17 -20.74
CA GLY A 46 -4.86 -23.95 -19.47
C GLY A 46 -6.25 -23.32 -19.62
N GLY A 47 -6.47 -22.63 -20.75
CA GLY A 47 -7.75 -22.02 -21.11
C GLY A 47 -8.65 -22.89 -21.97
N LEU A 48 -8.20 -24.05 -22.45
CA LEU A 48 -9.00 -24.92 -23.31
C LEU A 48 -9.98 -25.75 -22.47
N TYR A 49 -11.24 -25.77 -22.90
CA TYR A 49 -12.27 -26.66 -22.35
C TYR A 49 -13.06 -27.36 -23.46
N LEU A 50 -13.48 -28.59 -23.19
CA LEU A 50 -14.36 -29.36 -24.06
C LEU A 50 -15.82 -29.03 -23.68
N SER A 51 -16.65 -28.63 -24.63
CA SER A 51 -18.06 -28.38 -24.31
C SER A 51 -18.84 -29.66 -24.04
N ASP A 52 -20.07 -29.48 -23.58
CA ASP A 52 -20.98 -30.58 -23.20
C ASP A 52 -21.30 -31.53 -24.35
N ASP A 53 -21.18 -31.06 -25.60
CA ASP A 53 -21.30 -31.89 -26.81
C ASP A 53 -20.18 -32.94 -26.94
N GLY A 54 -19.12 -32.83 -26.14
CA GLY A 54 -17.99 -33.75 -26.12
C GLY A 54 -17.06 -33.66 -27.32
N VAL A 55 -17.22 -32.64 -28.19
CA VAL A 55 -16.46 -32.51 -29.43
C VAL A 55 -15.93 -31.10 -29.64
N THR A 56 -16.68 -30.06 -29.28
CA THR A 56 -16.24 -28.68 -29.52
C THR A 56 -15.30 -28.21 -28.41
N VAL A 57 -14.09 -27.79 -28.79
CA VAL A 57 -13.14 -27.15 -27.89
C VAL A 57 -13.37 -25.64 -27.90
N LYS A 58 -13.37 -25.03 -26.73
CA LYS A 58 -13.59 -23.59 -26.51
C LYS A 58 -12.54 -23.03 -25.56
N GLN A 59 -12.37 -21.72 -25.58
CA GLN A 59 -11.54 -20.99 -24.61
C GLN A 59 -12.38 -20.44 -23.47
N ASP A 60 -12.00 -20.77 -22.23
CA ASP A 60 -12.53 -20.13 -21.02
C ASP A 60 -11.81 -18.80 -20.79
N LYS A 61 -12.27 -17.78 -21.55
CA LYS A 61 -11.72 -16.42 -21.47
C LYS A 61 -11.84 -15.81 -20.07
N ALA A 62 -12.85 -16.20 -19.30
CA ALA A 62 -13.05 -15.71 -17.94
C ALA A 62 -12.01 -16.30 -16.98
N ALA A 63 -11.74 -17.61 -17.08
CA ALA A 63 -10.67 -18.25 -16.32
C ALA A 63 -9.28 -17.71 -16.70
N GLN A 64 -9.01 -17.51 -17.99
CA GLN A 64 -7.76 -16.91 -18.47
C GLN A 64 -7.56 -15.49 -17.92
N LEU A 65 -8.61 -14.65 -17.96
CA LEU A 65 -8.57 -13.31 -17.40
C LEU A 65 -8.31 -13.34 -15.89
N SER A 66 -9.02 -14.20 -15.16
CA SER A 66 -8.84 -14.37 -13.71
C SER A 66 -7.41 -14.79 -13.36
N GLN A 67 -6.87 -15.79 -14.06
CA GLN A 67 -5.49 -16.25 -13.87
C GLN A 67 -4.47 -15.17 -14.21
N ALA A 68 -4.66 -14.43 -15.31
CA ALA A 68 -3.81 -13.32 -15.69
C ALA A 68 -3.80 -12.23 -14.60
N LYS A 69 -4.98 -11.87 -14.07
CA LYS A 69 -5.11 -10.91 -12.96
C LYS A 69 -4.38 -11.40 -11.71
N SER A 70 -4.63 -12.63 -11.28
CA SER A 70 -3.96 -13.22 -10.11
C SER A 70 -2.45 -13.23 -10.26
N GLY A 71 -1.94 -13.65 -11.43
CA GLY A 71 -0.51 -13.65 -11.74
C GLY A 71 0.10 -12.25 -11.72
N ARG A 72 -0.58 -11.24 -12.31
CA ARG A 72 -0.07 -9.87 -12.30
C ARG A 72 -0.09 -9.26 -10.91
N LYS A 73 -1.15 -9.48 -10.12
CA LYS A 73 -1.24 -9.04 -8.72
C LYS A 73 -0.13 -9.63 -7.86
N ALA A 74 0.17 -10.91 -8.02
CA ALA A 74 1.28 -11.56 -7.32
C ALA A 74 2.63 -10.92 -7.68
N ARG A 75 2.86 -10.59 -8.95
CA ARG A 75 4.07 -9.86 -9.39
C ARG A 75 4.15 -8.47 -8.76
N VAL A 76 3.07 -7.69 -8.78
CA VAL A 76 3.02 -6.35 -8.15
C VAL A 76 3.36 -6.44 -6.66
N LYS A 77 2.79 -7.41 -5.93
CA LYS A 77 3.13 -7.63 -4.52
C LYS A 77 4.60 -7.95 -4.29
N ALA A 78 5.18 -8.80 -5.14
CA ALA A 78 6.60 -9.16 -5.05
C ALA A 78 7.51 -7.95 -5.37
N GLU A 79 7.16 -7.15 -6.38
CA GLU A 79 7.84 -5.90 -6.71
C GLU A 79 7.77 -4.91 -5.54
N ALA A 80 6.59 -4.72 -4.93
CA ALA A 80 6.40 -3.87 -3.77
C ALA A 80 7.20 -4.33 -2.54
N ALA A 81 7.23 -5.64 -2.27
CA ALA A 81 8.03 -6.21 -1.18
C ALA A 81 9.54 -5.93 -1.38
N ARG A 82 10.06 -6.09 -2.62
CA ARG A 82 11.45 -5.77 -2.94
C ARG A 82 11.77 -4.29 -2.74
N LEU A 83 10.88 -3.38 -3.16
CA LEU A 83 11.07 -1.95 -2.94
C LEU A 83 11.06 -1.61 -1.45
N ILE A 84 10.14 -2.19 -0.68
CA ILE A 84 10.09 -2.01 0.78
C ILE A 84 11.40 -2.48 1.42
N GLU A 85 11.93 -3.64 1.00
CA GLU A 85 13.22 -4.14 1.49
C GLU A 85 14.37 -3.21 1.11
N ALA A 86 14.40 -2.71 -0.12
CA ALA A 86 15.41 -1.76 -0.58
C ALA A 86 15.40 -0.43 0.20
N THR A 87 14.26 -0.05 0.80
CA THR A 87 14.15 1.13 1.68
C THR A 87 14.50 0.84 3.14
N ALA A 88 14.76 -0.42 3.53
CA ALA A 88 14.99 -0.80 4.93
C ALA A 88 16.15 -0.03 5.57
N TRP A 89 17.28 0.06 4.86
CA TRP A 89 18.47 0.78 5.34
C TRP A 89 18.21 2.27 5.60
N LYS A 90 17.32 2.92 4.81
CA LYS A 90 16.96 4.33 5.01
C LYS A 90 16.26 4.52 6.35
N LEU A 91 15.30 3.63 6.66
CA LEU A 91 14.55 3.66 7.91
C LEU A 91 15.45 3.34 9.10
N GLU A 92 16.31 2.33 8.97
CA GLU A 92 17.28 1.96 10.01
C GLU A 92 18.22 3.12 10.32
N ARG A 93 18.87 3.68 9.31
CA ARG A 93 19.73 4.86 9.45
C ARG A 93 19.01 6.05 10.08
N ALA A 94 17.76 6.32 9.67
CA ALA A 94 16.99 7.42 10.25
C ALA A 94 16.73 7.21 11.74
N ARG A 95 16.41 5.98 12.16
CA ARG A 95 16.21 5.61 13.57
C ARG A 95 17.51 5.71 14.38
N GLU A 96 18.61 5.17 13.86
CA GLU A 96 19.92 5.26 14.52
C GLU A 96 20.34 6.70 14.75
N ARG A 97 20.18 7.56 13.73
CA ARG A 97 20.48 9.00 13.84
C ARG A 97 19.57 9.71 14.83
N GLU A 98 18.28 9.40 14.82
CA GLU A 98 17.32 9.97 15.78
C GLU A 98 17.71 9.60 17.21
N THR A 99 17.97 8.32 17.48
CA THR A 99 18.36 7.82 18.80
C THR A 99 19.72 8.39 19.25
N ALA A 100 20.66 8.56 18.33
CA ALA A 100 21.94 9.21 18.60
C ALA A 100 21.84 10.74 18.76
N GLY A 101 20.67 11.34 18.49
CA GLY A 101 20.45 12.78 18.55
C GLY A 101 21.02 13.58 17.36
N TRP A 102 21.48 12.89 16.31
CA TRP A 102 21.97 13.51 15.07
C TRP A 102 20.87 13.73 14.03
N GLY A 103 19.73 13.08 14.19
CA GLY A 103 18.57 13.15 13.30
C GLY A 103 17.30 13.61 14.04
N THR A 104 16.18 13.60 13.33
CA THR A 104 14.87 14.01 13.84
C THR A 104 13.80 12.95 13.57
N LEU A 105 12.69 12.96 14.32
CA LEU A 105 11.54 12.11 14.02
C LEU A 105 10.98 12.36 12.61
N ALA A 106 11.12 13.58 12.07
CA ALA A 106 10.72 13.89 10.69
C ALA A 106 11.51 13.08 9.64
N GLU A 107 12.79 12.77 9.87
CA GLU A 107 13.58 11.90 9.00
C GLU A 107 13.04 10.46 9.03
N VAL A 108 12.68 9.97 10.22
CA VAL A 108 12.07 8.64 10.41
C VAL A 108 10.69 8.58 9.73
N ASP A 109 9.88 9.61 9.93
CA ASP A 109 8.53 9.73 9.37
C ASP A 109 8.54 9.84 7.85
N ALA A 110 9.51 10.53 7.26
CA ALA A 110 9.70 10.55 5.81
C ALA A 110 10.00 9.16 5.25
N ALA A 111 10.89 8.40 5.90
CA ALA A 111 11.20 7.02 5.48
C ALA A 111 9.97 6.08 5.64
N LEU A 112 9.17 6.26 6.69
CA LEU A 112 7.93 5.51 6.88
C LEU A 112 6.87 5.89 5.83
N ALA A 113 6.77 7.17 5.46
CA ALA A 113 5.87 7.65 4.42
C ALA A 113 6.22 7.08 3.04
N GLU A 114 7.51 7.00 2.69
CA GLU A 114 7.99 6.34 1.47
C GLU A 114 7.52 4.87 1.41
N ARG A 115 7.64 4.14 2.53
CA ARG A 115 7.17 2.74 2.61
C ARG A 115 5.66 2.63 2.49
N GLU A 116 4.92 3.57 3.09
CA GLU A 116 3.46 3.57 3.00
C GLU A 116 2.97 3.94 1.60
N ALA A 117 3.66 4.84 0.89
CA ALA A 117 3.40 5.14 -0.51
C ALA A 117 3.51 3.89 -1.40
N ILE A 118 4.52 3.05 -1.16
CA ILE A 118 4.66 1.76 -1.87
C ILE A 118 3.47 0.85 -1.59
N ARG A 119 3.06 0.69 -0.32
CA ARG A 119 1.91 -0.16 0.05
C ARG A 119 0.62 0.33 -0.60
N ARG A 120 0.34 1.63 -0.53
CA ARG A 120 -0.88 2.19 -1.11
C ARG A 120 -0.89 2.11 -2.63
N SER A 121 0.26 2.34 -3.28
CA SER A 121 0.38 2.18 -4.73
C SER A 121 0.18 0.73 -5.17
N SER A 122 0.68 -0.25 -4.39
CA SER A 122 0.41 -1.68 -4.63
C SER A 122 -1.09 -2.01 -4.49
N ASN A 123 -1.73 -1.53 -3.42
CA ASN A 123 -3.18 -1.75 -3.21
C ASN A 123 -4.02 -1.11 -4.33
N ALA A 124 -3.69 0.12 -4.73
CA ALA A 124 -4.35 0.82 -5.82
C ALA A 124 -4.17 0.06 -7.16
N ALA A 125 -2.98 -0.48 -7.42
CA ALA A 125 -2.72 -1.30 -8.59
C ALA A 125 -3.54 -2.60 -8.59
N GLU A 126 -3.73 -3.25 -7.44
CA GLU A 126 -4.61 -4.42 -7.34
C GLU A 126 -6.07 -4.09 -7.66
N GLN A 127 -6.55 -2.91 -7.24
CA GLN A 127 -7.89 -2.43 -7.58
C GLN A 127 -8.00 -2.10 -9.07
N ALA A 128 -6.98 -1.45 -9.66
CA ALA A 128 -6.94 -1.13 -11.09
C ALA A 128 -6.92 -2.41 -11.95
N LEU A 129 -6.17 -3.43 -11.54
CA LEU A 129 -6.13 -4.74 -12.20
C LEU A 129 -7.49 -5.44 -12.19
N GLU A 130 -8.31 -5.26 -11.14
CA GLU A 130 -9.67 -5.83 -11.13
C GLU A 130 -10.60 -5.19 -12.16
N ALA A 131 -10.40 -3.91 -12.47
CA ALA A 131 -11.22 -3.19 -13.45
C ALA A 131 -10.92 -3.59 -14.90
N LEU A 132 -9.81 -4.29 -15.18
CA LEU A 132 -9.44 -4.73 -16.52
C LEU A 132 -10.36 -5.87 -17.00
N THR A 133 -10.71 -5.84 -18.28
CA THR A 133 -11.73 -6.74 -18.86
C THR A 133 -11.15 -7.74 -19.86
N ASP A 134 -9.86 -7.63 -20.17
CA ASP A 134 -9.17 -8.49 -21.13
C ASP A 134 -7.72 -8.79 -20.71
N VAL A 135 -7.20 -9.92 -21.21
CA VAL A 135 -5.88 -10.44 -20.86
C VAL A 135 -4.75 -9.53 -21.38
N ALA A 136 -4.91 -8.93 -22.55
CA ALA A 136 -3.87 -8.10 -23.15
C ALA A 136 -3.61 -6.85 -22.29
N SER A 137 -4.67 -6.20 -21.80
CA SER A 137 -4.57 -5.08 -20.86
C SER A 137 -3.89 -5.48 -19.55
N VAL A 138 -4.20 -6.68 -19.02
CA VAL A 138 -3.54 -7.18 -17.79
C VAL A 138 -2.05 -7.44 -18.02
N GLN A 139 -1.67 -7.96 -19.18
CA GLN A 139 -0.28 -8.21 -19.56
C GLN A 139 0.50 -6.91 -19.80
N ALA A 140 -0.16 -5.90 -20.39
CA ALA A 140 0.42 -4.58 -20.64
C ALA A 140 0.49 -3.70 -19.38
N PHE A 141 -0.20 -4.08 -18.28
CA PHE A 141 -0.25 -3.28 -17.06
C PHE A 141 1.13 -3.09 -16.42
N ALA A 142 1.64 -1.86 -16.46
CA ALA A 142 2.86 -1.44 -15.77
C ALA A 142 2.50 -0.84 -14.40
N TRP A 143 3.23 -1.24 -13.36
CA TRP A 143 3.07 -0.70 -12.03
C TRP A 143 4.20 0.27 -11.70
N SER A 144 3.85 1.37 -11.03
CA SER A 144 4.79 2.35 -10.47
C SER A 144 4.28 2.85 -9.12
N VAL A 145 5.17 3.41 -8.30
CA VAL A 145 4.80 4.06 -7.03
C VAL A 145 4.31 5.47 -7.35
N ASP A 146 3.00 5.68 -7.30
CA ASP A 146 2.33 6.92 -7.70
C ASP A 146 1.43 7.53 -6.61
N VAL A 147 1.09 6.76 -5.57
CA VAL A 147 0.33 7.27 -4.43
C VAL A 147 1.26 8.01 -3.48
N GLN A 148 1.07 9.33 -3.38
CA GLN A 148 1.78 10.16 -2.41
C GLN A 148 1.20 10.00 -1.00
N VAL A 149 2.09 9.90 0.00
CA VAL A 149 1.72 9.82 1.41
C VAL A 149 2.45 10.93 2.15
N ALA A 150 1.69 11.81 2.80
CA ALA A 150 2.27 12.84 3.64
C ALA A 150 2.93 12.20 4.87
N ALA A 151 4.16 12.64 5.19
CA ALA A 151 4.85 12.21 6.39
C ALA A 151 4.08 12.69 7.64
N PRO A 152 3.91 11.83 8.67
CA PRO A 152 3.40 12.27 9.96
C PRO A 152 4.21 13.45 10.50
N ARG A 153 3.54 14.45 11.10
CA ARG A 153 4.20 15.61 11.68
C ARG A 153 4.45 15.40 13.17
N ARG A 154 5.36 14.47 13.51
CA ARG A 154 5.68 14.12 14.89
C ARG A 154 6.96 14.79 15.38
N LEU A 155 7.00 15.10 16.67
CA LEU A 155 8.13 15.71 17.35
C LEU A 155 8.41 15.02 18.68
N THR A 156 9.67 15.00 19.09
CA THR A 156 10.01 14.64 20.48
C THR A 156 9.55 15.77 21.41
N HIS A 157 9.38 15.47 22.70
CA HIS A 157 9.07 16.49 23.70
C HIS A 157 10.08 17.65 23.66
N LYS A 158 11.38 17.35 23.55
CA LYS A 158 12.45 18.35 23.40
C LYS A 158 12.25 19.23 22.16
N GLN A 159 11.97 18.64 21.01
CA GLN A 159 11.77 19.38 19.75
C GLN A 159 10.53 20.27 19.79
N PHE A 160 9.47 19.81 20.44
CA PHE A 160 8.27 20.62 20.61
C PHE A 160 8.49 21.76 21.61
N MET A 161 9.11 21.50 22.76
CA MET A 161 9.47 22.55 23.74
C MET A 161 10.34 23.64 23.13
N ALA A 162 11.27 23.28 22.24
CA ALA A 162 12.13 24.24 21.53
C ALA A 162 11.36 25.19 20.59
N ARG A 163 10.05 25.00 20.37
CA ARG A 163 9.21 25.93 19.59
C ARG A 163 8.67 27.09 20.41
N PHE A 164 8.77 27.01 21.74
CA PHE A 164 8.40 28.07 22.65
C PHE A 164 9.65 28.82 23.08
N SER A 165 9.49 30.11 23.34
CA SER A 165 10.51 30.92 24.01
C SER A 165 10.55 30.63 25.52
N ASP A 166 11.68 30.92 26.16
CA ASP A 166 11.83 30.75 27.61
C ASP A 166 10.78 31.55 28.40
N ALA A 167 10.40 32.73 27.91
CA ALA A 167 9.36 33.57 28.52
C ALA A 167 7.97 32.92 28.45
N GLU A 168 7.62 32.34 27.29
CA GLU A 168 6.39 31.57 27.10
C GLU A 168 6.37 30.35 28.04
N ILE A 169 7.48 29.61 28.15
CA ILE A 169 7.60 28.46 29.05
C ILE A 169 7.41 28.87 30.52
N GLN A 170 8.05 29.96 30.96
CA GLN A 170 7.88 30.47 32.32
C GLN A 170 6.44 30.90 32.61
N ALA A 171 5.77 31.56 31.66
CA ALA A 171 4.37 31.96 31.79
C ALA A 171 3.44 30.74 31.93
N MET A 172 3.64 29.71 31.09
CA MET A 172 2.89 28.46 31.16
C MET A 172 3.06 27.77 32.51
N LEU A 173 4.31 27.59 32.97
CA LEU A 173 4.61 26.95 34.25
C LEU A 173 3.98 27.68 35.44
N LYS A 174 3.99 29.02 35.41
CA LYS A 174 3.32 29.84 36.44
C LYS A 174 1.81 29.63 36.43
N SER A 175 1.19 29.48 35.25
CA SER A 175 -0.27 29.31 35.13
C SER A 175 -0.77 27.94 35.61
N PHE A 176 0.08 26.91 35.65
CA PHE A 176 -0.32 25.57 36.07
C PHE A 176 -0.75 25.45 37.53
N SER A 177 -0.40 26.39 38.41
CA SER A 177 -0.92 26.41 39.79
C SER A 177 -2.42 26.73 39.84
N ASP A 178 -2.90 27.52 38.89
CA ASP A 178 -4.23 28.16 38.95
C ASP A 178 -5.19 27.59 37.89
N ASN A 179 -4.67 26.81 36.92
CA ASN A 179 -5.43 26.22 35.82
C ASN A 179 -5.27 24.69 35.76
N SER A 180 -6.08 23.98 36.55
CA SER A 180 -6.06 22.50 36.65
C SER A 180 -6.31 21.78 35.31
N PRO A 181 -7.26 22.20 34.45
CA PRO A 181 -7.42 21.61 33.11
C PRO A 181 -6.17 21.75 32.24
N LEU A 182 -5.56 22.94 32.20
CA LEU A 182 -4.35 23.17 31.42
C LEU A 182 -3.17 22.36 31.94
N ARG A 183 -3.01 22.29 33.27
CA ARG A 183 -2.00 21.44 33.92
C ARG A 183 -2.19 19.97 33.58
N THR A 184 -3.42 19.46 33.65
CA THR A 184 -3.74 18.06 33.32
C THR A 184 -3.39 17.74 31.87
N TRP A 185 -3.73 18.65 30.95
CA TRP A 185 -3.34 18.52 29.55
C TRP A 185 -1.81 18.50 29.39
N TRP A 186 -1.11 19.44 30.02
CA TRP A 186 0.35 19.53 29.96
C TRP A 186 1.06 18.29 30.53
N GLU A 187 0.56 17.73 31.62
CA GLU A 187 1.11 16.51 32.22
C GLU A 187 0.94 15.31 31.29
N ARG A 188 -0.25 15.13 30.70
CA ARG A 188 -0.49 14.06 29.70
C ARG A 188 0.40 14.24 28.47
N PHE A 189 0.57 15.48 28.03
CA PHE A 189 1.41 15.85 26.91
C PHE A 189 2.89 15.56 27.19
N SER A 190 3.39 15.92 28.38
CA SER A 190 4.78 15.70 28.80
C SER A 190 5.13 14.23 28.96
N LEU A 191 4.13 13.37 29.22
CA LEU A 191 4.29 11.92 29.33
C LEU A 191 4.21 11.18 27.99
N ALA A 192 3.82 11.86 26.91
CA ALA A 192 3.74 11.24 25.60
C ALA A 192 5.15 10.90 25.05
N SER A 193 5.29 9.72 24.44
CA SER A 193 6.57 9.31 23.83
C SER A 193 6.96 10.19 22.65
N ASP A 194 5.96 10.60 21.87
CA ASP A 194 6.09 11.58 20.80
C ASP A 194 4.82 12.44 20.73
N ILE A 195 4.94 13.60 20.09
CA ILE A 195 3.89 14.59 19.96
C ILE A 195 3.53 14.73 18.49
N SER A 196 2.27 14.48 18.17
CA SER A 196 1.73 14.72 16.83
C SER A 196 1.15 16.14 16.72
N LEU A 197 1.63 16.92 15.74
CA LEU A 197 1.06 18.24 15.44
C LEU A 197 -0.32 18.17 14.76
N ASP A 198 -0.70 16.98 14.29
CA ASP A 198 -1.99 16.70 13.66
C ASP A 198 -3.03 16.16 14.64
N ASP A 199 -2.62 15.82 15.87
CA ASP A 199 -3.53 15.37 16.92
C ASP A 199 -4.44 16.52 17.41
N PRO A 200 -5.77 16.34 17.40
CA PRO A 200 -6.71 17.37 17.84
C PRO A 200 -6.48 17.85 19.28
N ALA A 201 -6.05 16.97 20.20
CA ALA A 201 -5.79 17.37 21.58
C ALA A 201 -4.54 18.27 21.69
N THR A 202 -3.50 17.99 20.91
CA THR A 202 -2.33 18.86 20.78
C THR A 202 -2.71 20.23 20.20
N GLN A 203 -3.50 20.26 19.13
CA GLN A 203 -3.93 21.52 18.52
C GLN A 203 -4.81 22.35 19.45
N THR A 204 -5.76 21.72 20.12
CA THR A 204 -6.67 22.40 21.07
C THR A 204 -5.90 22.95 22.26
N GLY A 205 -4.95 22.18 22.81
CA GLY A 205 -4.15 22.63 23.94
C GLY A 205 -3.22 23.80 23.59
N VAL A 206 -2.57 23.77 22.43
CA VAL A 206 -1.75 24.90 21.96
C VAL A 206 -2.61 26.15 21.68
N GLN A 207 -3.83 25.97 21.15
CA GLN A 207 -4.76 27.09 20.99
C GLN A 207 -5.20 27.66 22.34
N ALA A 208 -5.49 26.81 23.33
CA ALA A 208 -5.85 27.25 24.67
C ALA A 208 -4.76 28.07 25.37
N LEU A 209 -3.47 27.81 25.07
CA LEU A 209 -2.35 28.63 25.55
C LEU A 209 -2.41 30.05 24.99
N GLU A 210 -2.77 30.21 23.72
CA GLU A 210 -2.92 31.52 23.08
C GLU A 210 -4.15 32.25 23.60
N ASP A 211 -5.28 31.55 23.71
CA ASP A 211 -6.55 32.12 24.19
C ASP A 211 -6.43 32.57 25.66
N ALA A 212 -5.61 31.89 26.46
CA ALA A 212 -5.28 32.26 27.84
C ALA A 212 -4.23 33.39 27.94
N GLY A 213 -3.68 33.86 26.81
CA GLY A 213 -2.63 34.88 26.77
C GLY A 213 -1.27 34.42 27.30
N LEU A 214 -1.04 33.11 27.40
CA LEU A 214 0.23 32.52 27.86
C LEU A 214 1.29 32.49 26.77
N ILE A 215 0.85 32.50 25.51
CA ILE A 215 1.69 32.74 24.34
C ILE A 215 1.11 33.91 23.53
N GLY A 216 1.95 34.55 22.71
CA GLY A 216 1.55 35.71 21.91
C GLY A 216 0.46 35.38 20.88
N LYS A 217 -0.35 36.38 20.50
CA LYS A 217 -1.34 36.23 19.43
C LYS A 217 -0.68 35.78 18.11
N GLY A 218 -1.23 34.75 17.47
CA GLY A 218 -0.71 34.09 16.28
C GLY A 218 0.32 32.99 16.55
N ARG A 219 0.81 32.86 17.79
CA ARG A 219 1.89 31.90 18.12
C ARG A 219 1.43 30.46 18.09
N ALA A 220 0.15 30.15 18.33
CA ALA A 220 -0.33 28.79 18.23
C ALA A 220 -0.12 28.22 16.82
N ALA A 221 -0.38 29.02 15.78
CA ALA A 221 -0.16 28.62 14.39
C ALA A 221 1.33 28.33 14.11
N GLU A 222 2.23 29.20 14.57
CA GLU A 222 3.67 29.03 14.41
C GLU A 222 4.20 27.78 15.14
N VAL A 223 3.78 27.57 16.39
CA VAL A 223 4.13 26.37 17.19
C VAL A 223 3.64 25.10 16.51
N LEU A 224 2.44 25.11 15.93
CA LEU A 224 1.87 23.97 15.20
C LEU A 224 2.43 23.82 13.77
N GLY A 225 3.33 24.71 13.34
CA GLY A 225 3.90 24.72 12.00
C GLY A 225 2.85 24.93 10.89
N LYS A 226 1.74 25.60 11.22
CA LYS A 226 0.76 26.08 10.24
C LYS A 226 1.23 27.46 9.78
N ALA A 227 1.21 27.72 8.47
CA ALA A 227 1.53 29.05 7.96
C ALA A 227 0.63 30.10 8.66
N PRO A 228 1.14 31.30 8.98
CA PRO A 228 0.29 32.34 9.58
C PRO A 228 -0.88 32.59 8.63
N ALA A 229 -2.10 32.53 9.17
CA ALA A 229 -3.29 32.92 8.43
C ALA A 229 -3.06 34.34 7.93
N LYS A 230 -3.04 34.55 6.61
CA LYS A 230 -2.95 35.90 6.04
C LYS A 230 -4.10 36.73 6.64
N ALA A 231 -3.74 37.82 7.30
CA ALA A 231 -4.67 38.84 7.75
C ALA A 231 -5.35 39.54 6.57
#